data_AF-A0A8B8GJS0-F1
#
_entry.id   AF-A0A8B8GJS0-F1
#
_cell.length_a   1.000
_cell.length_b   1.000
_cell.length_c   1.000
_cell.angle_alpha   90.00
_cell.angle_beta   90.00
_cell.angle_gamma   90.00
#
_symmetry.space_group_name_H-M   'P 1'
#
loop_
_entity.id
_entity.type
_entity.pdbx_description
1 polymer ?
#
loop_
_entity_poly.entity_id
_entity_poly.type
_entity_poly.pdbx_seq_one_letter_code
_entity_poly.pdbx_strand_id
1 'polypeptide(L)'
;MHFASIQFPFKYAYHLGFTAISRFNDYVTDLEFILSSDLNPTSHIKHICCKAFKILGFVLRLCRDFQLGLSYKVLYYALVRHIVEYGAVIWDLYDLNDSLRLERV
;
A
#
# COMPACT_ATOMS: atom_id res chain seq x y z
N MET A 1 13.82 7.96 -6.37
CA MET A 1 13.51 9.25 -7.03
C MET A 1 13.16 10.26 -5.95
N HIS A 2 13.83 11.40 -5.87
CA HIS A 2 13.66 12.33 -4.74
C HIS A 2 12.56 13.36 -5.05
N PHE A 3 11.34 13.13 -4.55
CA PHE A 3 10.26 14.13 -4.63
C PHE A 3 10.43 15.15 -3.50
N ALA A 4 10.68 16.41 -3.85
CA ALA A 4 10.70 17.49 -2.87
C ALA A 4 9.25 17.84 -2.47
N SER A 5 8.95 17.81 -1.17
CA SER A 5 7.65 18.25 -0.67
C SER A 5 7.57 19.78 -0.71
N ILE A 6 6.62 20.30 -1.48
CA ILE A 6 6.33 21.74 -1.52
C ILE A 6 5.50 22.06 -0.29
N GLN A 7 6.07 22.81 0.66
CA GLN A 7 5.40 23.17 1.92
C GLN A 7 4.15 24.06 1.72
N PHE A 8 4.10 24.79 0.61
CA PHE A 8 2.98 25.65 0.22
C PHE A 8 2.58 25.41 -1.24
N PRO A 9 1.77 24.39 -1.52
CA PRO A 9 1.34 24.10 -2.90
C PRO A 9 0.44 25.23 -3.41
N PHE A 10 0.75 25.75 -4.60
CA PHE A 10 -0.09 26.74 -5.26
C PHE A 10 -1.45 26.11 -5.62
N LYS A 11 -2.53 26.68 -5.09
CA LYS A 11 -3.90 26.20 -5.32
C LYS A 11 -4.53 26.95 -6.48
N TYR A 12 -4.45 26.38 -7.67
CA TYR A 12 -5.20 26.84 -8.83
C TYR A 12 -6.59 26.17 -8.88
N ALA A 13 -7.62 26.97 -9.16
CA ALA A 13 -8.98 26.48 -9.41
C ALA A 13 -9.11 26.14 -10.89
N TYR A 14 -9.19 24.85 -11.20
CA TYR A 14 -9.37 24.39 -12.58
C TYR A 14 -10.84 24.48 -12.98
N HIS A 15 -11.10 24.89 -14.21
CA HIS A 15 -12.45 25.01 -14.77
C HIS A 15 -12.59 24.10 -15.99
N LEU A 16 -13.71 23.37 -16.07
CA LEU A 16 -14.15 22.67 -17.27
C LEU A 16 -15.33 23.46 -17.86
N GLY A 17 -15.05 24.26 -18.89
CA GLY A 17 -16.00 25.25 -19.39
C GLY A 17 -16.35 26.29 -18.31
N PHE A 18 -17.63 26.39 -17.95
CA PHE A 18 -18.11 27.31 -16.92
C PHE A 18 -18.12 26.71 -15.50
N THR A 19 -17.75 25.44 -15.34
CA THR A 19 -17.85 24.73 -14.06
C THR A 19 -16.47 24.60 -13.41
N ALA A 20 -16.34 25.09 -12.17
CA ALA A 20 -15.13 24.86 -11.37
C ALA A 20 -15.07 23.40 -10.91
N ILE A 21 -13.91 22.76 -11.08
CA ILE A 21 -13.67 21.39 -10.66
C ILE A 21 -13.28 21.40 -9.17
N SER A 22 -14.02 20.65 -8.36
CA SER A 22 -13.67 20.46 -6.95
C SER A 22 -12.36 19.69 -6.83
N ARG A 23 -11.43 20.20 -6.02
CA ARG A 23 -10.18 19.49 -5.73
C ARG A 23 -10.47 18.35 -4.76
N PHE A 24 -10.11 17.14 -5.16
CA PHE A 24 -10.12 15.98 -4.28
C PHE A 24 -8.87 16.02 -3.38
N ASN A 25 -9.05 15.99 -2.05
CA ASN A 25 -7.98 16.32 -1.11
C ASN A 25 -7.53 15.14 -0.24
N ASP A 26 -8.19 13.98 -0.33
CA ASP A 26 -7.91 12.84 0.55
C ASP A 26 -6.89 11.88 -0.10
N TYR A 27 -7.38 10.86 -0.79
CA TYR A 27 -6.58 9.85 -1.49
C TYR A 27 -7.36 9.25 -2.65
N VAL A 28 -6.68 8.88 -3.72
CA VAL A 28 -7.27 8.11 -4.82
C VAL A 28 -6.82 6.67 -4.68
N THR A 29 -7.75 5.73 -4.91
CA THR A 29 -7.42 4.31 -4.96
C THR A 29 -7.53 3.83 -6.41
N ASP A 30 -6.47 3.24 -6.94
CA ASP A 30 -6.44 2.61 -8.26
C ASP A 30 -5.63 1.32 -8.21
N LEU A 31 -6.14 0.22 -8.79
CA LEU A 31 -5.49 -1.10 -8.72
C LEU A 31 -5.06 -1.52 -7.31
N GLU A 32 -5.89 -1.22 -6.29
CA GLU A 32 -5.62 -1.40 -4.86
C GLU A 32 -4.43 -0.59 -4.29
N PHE A 33 -3.94 0.36 -5.08
CA PHE A 33 -2.91 1.30 -4.69
C PHE A 33 -3.52 2.60 -4.18
N ILE A 34 -3.07 3.06 -3.02
CA ILE A 34 -3.60 4.27 -2.36
C ILE A 34 -2.61 5.40 -2.59
N LEU A 35 -3.02 6.38 -3.39
CA LEU A 35 -2.28 7.60 -3.66
C LEU A 35 -2.85 8.75 -2.84
N SER A 36 -2.16 9.07 -1.75
CA SER A 36 -2.44 10.22 -0.91
C SER A 36 -2.11 11.51 -1.64
N SER A 37 -2.85 12.60 -1.37
CA SER A 37 -2.63 13.91 -2.00
C SER A 37 -1.27 14.54 -1.69
N ASP A 38 -0.64 14.14 -0.57
CA ASP A 38 0.71 14.50 -0.15
C ASP A 38 1.79 13.54 -0.67
N LEU A 39 1.41 12.54 -1.48
CA LEU A 39 2.24 11.45 -1.98
C LEU A 39 2.94 10.66 -0.86
N ASN A 40 2.38 10.69 0.35
CA ASN A 40 2.93 9.97 1.48
C ASN A 40 2.56 8.47 1.39
N PRO A 41 3.56 7.56 1.37
CA PRO A 41 3.34 6.12 1.23
C PRO A 41 2.76 5.47 2.49
N THR A 42 2.89 6.09 3.67
CA THR A 42 2.58 5.47 4.97
C THR A 42 1.15 4.92 5.04
N SER A 43 0.18 5.65 4.48
CA SER A 43 -1.23 5.20 4.46
C SER A 43 -1.38 3.90 3.66
N HIS A 44 -0.79 3.86 2.48
CA HIS A 44 -0.80 2.68 1.62
C HIS A 44 -0.05 1.51 2.26
N ILE A 45 1.12 1.74 2.83
CA ILE A 45 1.94 0.71 3.50
C ILE A 45 1.17 0.05 4.64
N LYS A 46 0.54 0.86 5.50
CA LYS A 46 -0.34 0.34 6.57
C LYS A 46 -1.46 -0.51 5.99
N HIS A 47 -2.07 -0.08 4.89
CA HIS A 47 -3.15 -0.82 4.24
C HIS A 47 -2.67 -2.19 3.73
N ILE A 48 -1.57 -2.25 2.96
CA ILE A 48 -1.05 -3.51 2.41
C ILE A 48 -0.51 -4.44 3.49
N CYS A 49 0.14 -3.94 4.54
CA CYS A 49 0.56 -4.76 5.67
C CYS A 49 -0.64 -5.39 6.38
N CYS A 50 -1.70 -4.60 6.65
CA CYS A 50 -2.94 -5.13 7.24
C CYS A 50 -3.58 -6.20 6.36
N LYS A 51 -3.63 -5.99 5.03
CA LYS A 51 -4.16 -6.98 4.08
C LYS A 51 -3.32 -8.26 4.09
N ALA A 52 -2.01 -8.13 4.04
CA ALA A 52 -1.09 -9.24 4.01
C ALA A 52 -1.10 -10.06 5.31
N PHE A 53 -1.14 -9.41 6.49
CA PHE A 53 -1.29 -10.11 7.78
C PHE A 53 -2.63 -10.85 7.91
N LYS A 54 -3.72 -10.29 7.39
CA LYS A 54 -5.02 -10.99 7.37
C LYS A 54 -4.94 -12.29 6.57
N ILE A 55 -4.30 -12.24 5.40
CA ILE A 55 -4.13 -13.41 4.52
C ILE A 55 -3.11 -14.38 5.11
N LEU A 56 -2.01 -13.91 5.67
CA LEU A 56 -1.04 -14.74 6.40
C LEU A 56 -1.73 -15.49 7.54
N GLY A 57 -2.54 -14.80 8.35
CA GLY A 57 -3.33 -15.44 9.41
C GLY A 57 -4.30 -16.49 8.87
N PHE A 58 -4.90 -16.26 7.70
CA PHE A 58 -5.72 -17.26 7.02
C PHE A 58 -4.89 -18.48 6.58
N VAL A 59 -3.74 -18.26 5.93
CA VAL A 59 -2.82 -19.33 5.51
C VAL A 59 -2.36 -20.17 6.70
N LEU A 60 -1.97 -19.54 7.81
CA LEU A 60 -1.53 -20.24 9.01
C LEU A 60 -2.65 -21.10 9.63
N ARG A 61 -3.87 -20.58 9.71
CA ARG A 61 -5.04 -21.36 10.18
C ARG A 61 -5.35 -22.52 9.24
N LEU A 62 -5.39 -22.27 7.93
CA LEU A 62 -5.63 -23.28 6.91
C LEU A 62 -4.59 -24.41 6.99
N CYS A 63 -3.30 -24.07 7.05
CA CYS A 63 -2.24 -25.07 7.14
C CYS A 63 -2.31 -25.89 8.42
N ARG A 64 -2.66 -25.27 9.54
CA ARG A 64 -2.84 -25.96 10.82
C ARG A 64 -4.02 -26.92 10.79
N ASP A 65 -5.17 -26.45 10.35
CA ASP A 65 -6.44 -27.21 10.44
C ASP A 65 -6.46 -28.39 9.46
N PHE A 66 -5.77 -28.27 8.31
CA PHE A 66 -5.65 -29.34 7.30
C PHE A 66 -4.30 -30.10 7.34
N GLN A 67 -3.47 -29.85 8.36
CA GLN A 67 -2.12 -30.47 8.52
C GLN A 67 -1.25 -30.37 7.25
N LEU A 68 -1.37 -29.26 6.52
CA LEU A 68 -0.67 -29.01 5.27
C LEU A 68 0.80 -28.61 5.54
N GLY A 69 1.61 -29.56 5.99
CA GLY A 69 3.00 -29.42 6.46
C GLY A 69 3.83 -28.29 5.83
N LEU A 70 4.72 -28.59 4.87
CA LEU A 70 5.59 -27.58 4.22
C LEU A 70 4.84 -26.68 3.22
N SER A 71 3.54 -26.88 3.05
CA SER A 71 2.72 -26.17 2.06
C SER A 71 2.49 -24.69 2.41
N TYR A 72 2.71 -24.29 3.68
CA TYR A 72 2.57 -22.88 4.09
C TYR A 72 3.50 -21.95 3.30
N LYS A 73 4.71 -22.41 2.95
CA LYS A 73 5.67 -21.60 2.18
C LYS A 73 5.15 -21.33 0.78
N VAL A 74 4.57 -22.34 0.13
CA VAL A 74 3.96 -22.21 -1.21
C VAL A 74 2.77 -21.25 -1.15
N LEU A 75 1.89 -21.41 -0.16
CA LEU A 75 0.73 -20.56 0.02
C LEU A 75 1.10 -19.11 0.37
N TYR A 76 2.14 -18.91 1.18
CA TYR A 76 2.69 -17.59 1.46
C TYR A 76 3.17 -16.90 0.17
N TYR A 77 3.97 -17.59 -0.64
CA TYR A 77 4.45 -17.03 -1.90
C TYR A 77 3.32 -16.71 -2.88
N ALA A 78 2.30 -17.58 -2.98
CA ALA A 78 1.18 -17.37 -3.87
C ALA A 78 0.23 -16.25 -3.42
N LEU A 79 -0.02 -16.14 -2.11
CA LEU A 79 -1.12 -15.31 -1.59
C LEU A 79 -0.70 -14.06 -0.82
N VAL A 80 0.48 -14.06 -0.18
CA VAL A 80 0.93 -12.98 0.70
C VAL A 80 2.02 -12.13 0.04
N ARG A 81 3.05 -12.77 -0.53
CA ARG A 81 4.26 -12.07 -1.01
C ARG A 81 3.97 -10.98 -2.03
N HIS A 82 3.11 -11.25 -3.01
CA HIS A 82 2.80 -10.29 -4.07
C HIS A 82 2.17 -8.98 -3.53
N ILE A 83 1.49 -9.03 -2.39
CA ILE A 83 0.82 -7.86 -1.78
C ILE A 83 1.85 -6.86 -1.26
N VAL A 84 2.95 -7.37 -0.71
CA VAL A 84 4.02 -6.55 -0.11
C VAL A 84 5.00 -6.10 -1.20
N GLU A 85 5.39 -6.99 -2.10
CA GLU A 85 6.41 -6.72 -3.11
C GLU A 85 5.95 -5.78 -4.22
N TYR A 86 4.69 -5.90 -4.67
CA TYR A 86 4.19 -5.06 -5.76
C TYR A 86 4.21 -3.57 -5.38
N GLY A 87 3.71 -3.22 -4.19
CA GLY A 87 3.68 -1.84 -3.72
C GLY A 87 5.06 -1.27 -3.37
N ALA A 88 5.98 -2.12 -2.90
CA ALA A 88 7.32 -1.70 -2.48
C ALA A 88 8.19 -1.16 -3.62
N VAL A 89 7.95 -1.56 -4.88
CA VAL A 89 8.71 -1.05 -6.04
C VAL A 89 8.35 0.41 -6.34
N ILE A 90 7.10 0.79 -6.13
CA ILE A 90 6.59 2.14 -6.44
C ILE A 90 7.04 3.13 -5.35
N TRP A 91 7.11 2.67 -4.10
CA TRP A 91 7.49 3.51 -2.97
C TRP A 91 8.99 3.40 -2.68
N ASP A 92 9.71 4.49 -2.89
CA ASP A 92 11.09 4.64 -2.42
C ASP A 92 11.04 4.85 -0.89
N LEU A 93 11.20 3.78 -0.11
CA LEU A 93 11.00 3.78 1.35
C LEU A 93 12.17 4.46 2.07
N TYR A 94 12.04 5.76 2.31
CA TYR A 94 13.00 6.53 3.11
C TYR A 94 12.75 6.42 4.62
N ASP A 95 11.52 6.09 5.03
CA ASP A 95 11.18 5.89 6.44
C ASP A 95 11.45 4.44 6.86
N LEU A 96 12.44 4.27 7.75
CA LEU A 96 12.84 2.97 8.31
C LEU A 96 11.68 2.23 8.98
N ASN A 97 10.71 2.95 9.56
CA ASN A 97 9.58 2.31 10.21
C ASN A 97 8.62 1.68 9.19
N ASP A 98 8.48 2.31 8.02
CA ASP A 98 7.63 1.80 6.95
C ASP A 98 8.30 0.64 6.20
N SER A 99 9.63 0.63 6.04
CA SER A 99 10.36 -0.55 5.54
C SER A 99 10.27 -1.74 6.50
N LEU A 100 10.49 -1.51 7.80
CA LEU A 100 10.38 -2.55 8.83
C LEU A 100 8.97 -3.17 8.91
N ARG A 101 7.92 -2.41 8.58
CA ARG A 101 6.56 -2.93 8.51
C ARG A 101 6.36 -3.94 7.39
N LEU A 102 6.98 -3.71 6.23
CA LEU A 102 6.89 -4.61 5.10
C LEU A 102 7.72 -5.88 5.33
N GLU A 103 8.92 -5.74 5.92
CA GLU A 103 9.79 -6.87 6.24
C GLU A 103 9.22 -7.81 7.30
N ARG A 104 8.29 -7.33 8.14
CA ARG A 104 7.65 -8.13 9.20
C ARG A 104 6.53 -9.05 8.70
N VAL A 105 6.06 -8.88 7.46
CA VAL A 105 4.95 -9.63 6.87
C VAL A 105 5.41 -10.98 6.33
#